data_AF-A0A0U2MZM3-F1
#
_entry.id   AF-A0A0U2MZM3-F1
#
_cell.length_a   1.000
_cell.length_b   1.000
_cell.length_c   1.000
_cell.angle_alpha   90.00
_cell.angle_beta   90.00
_cell.angle_gamma   90.00
#
_symmetry.space_group_name_H-M   'P 1'
#
loop_
_entity.id
_entity.type
_entity.pdbx_description
1 polymer ?
#
loop_
_entity_poly.entity_id
_entity_poly.type
_entity_poly.pdbx_seq_one_letter_code
_entity_poly.pdbx_strand_id
1 'polypeptide(L)'
;MKKIIRYFPIFVFSLFIISGCSATLSDKKQSFEAEGIQYQFQLPSTWEVTKDYKATYNKSAVFGAKDKKSNSSLFVLASRKENVDLADFGERTRKELAKLYNYKAKDIYMKETKIGKYKAYKYTLNTTFEKRSTWLHLYYIETEHGLVQFDFYSADDGQHEKRVDIIDSSAYSIKEKEDQGPVEDEDEIVFDSSTLEVKVTGVMDLAGENDTSVYAIRYMVTNKGKQDDITPKKWQELIKVTQNDQGLQEGTVKKDDQVVDITKLLEQQNQTIPSGESLEAVVIYTLKDKTKDIVLTPSKEVFKDAEPVHLTLAKDSGKEDGK
;
A
#
# COMPACT_ATOMS: atom_id res chain seq x y z
N MET A 1 -16.44 75.44 22.39
CA MET A 1 -15.90 74.16 22.91
C MET A 1 -17.04 73.19 23.19
N LYS A 2 -17.32 72.24 22.29
CA LYS A 2 -18.02 70.97 22.60
C LYS A 2 -17.47 69.92 21.62
N LYS A 3 -16.75 68.93 22.13
CA LYS A 3 -16.09 67.88 21.33
C LYS A 3 -17.14 66.81 20.98
N ILE A 4 -17.39 66.63 19.69
CA ILE A 4 -18.12 65.48 19.15
C ILE A 4 -17.14 64.31 19.14
N ILE A 5 -17.36 63.36 20.03
CA ILE A 5 -16.62 62.11 20.08
C ILE A 5 -17.30 61.15 19.09
N ARG A 6 -16.70 61.01 17.89
CA ARG A 6 -17.01 59.94 16.92
C ARG A 6 -16.20 58.70 17.30
N TYR A 7 -16.78 57.79 18.08
CA TYR A 7 -16.28 56.42 18.21
C TYR A 7 -17.10 55.49 17.33
N PHE A 8 -16.89 55.56 16.01
CA PHE A 8 -17.33 54.57 15.03
C PHE A 8 -16.57 54.92 13.74
N PRO A 9 -15.51 54.19 13.35
CA PRO A 9 -15.54 52.75 13.10
C PRO A 9 -14.18 52.05 13.40
N ILE A 10 -14.00 51.46 14.58
CA ILE A 10 -12.80 50.62 14.88
C ILE A 10 -13.17 49.13 15.03
N PHE A 11 -14.46 48.80 14.99
CA PHE A 11 -14.92 47.42 15.17
C PHE A 11 -15.06 46.61 13.86
N VAL A 12 -14.94 47.26 12.69
CA VAL A 12 -15.10 46.58 11.38
C VAL A 12 -13.76 46.10 10.80
N PHE A 13 -12.62 46.59 11.30
CA PHE A 13 -11.29 46.16 10.82
C PHE A 13 -10.76 44.89 11.50
N SER A 14 -11.37 44.47 12.62
CA SER A 14 -10.97 43.27 13.37
C SER A 14 -11.57 41.96 12.82
N LEU A 15 -12.51 42.04 11.86
CA LEU A 15 -13.20 40.87 11.29
C LEU A 15 -12.52 40.29 10.04
N PHE A 16 -11.42 40.86 9.56
CA PHE A 16 -10.70 40.38 8.38
C PHE A 16 -9.50 39.46 8.67
N ILE A 17 -9.23 39.11 9.94
CA ILE A 17 -8.20 38.11 10.31
C ILE A 17 -8.84 36.74 10.62
N ILE A 18 -9.86 36.37 9.84
CA ILE A 18 -10.30 34.98 9.68
C ILE A 18 -9.98 34.55 8.24
N SER A 19 -8.79 34.90 7.74
CA SER A 19 -8.16 34.16 6.66
C SER A 19 -7.87 32.77 7.23
N GLY A 20 -8.82 31.86 7.00
CA GLY A 20 -8.64 30.45 7.31
C GLY A 20 -7.28 30.01 6.80
N CYS A 21 -6.49 29.42 7.69
CA CYS A 21 -5.20 28.82 7.39
C CYS A 21 -5.44 27.70 6.37
N SER A 22 -5.51 28.04 5.08
CA SER A 22 -5.58 27.07 3.98
C SER A 22 -4.29 26.28 4.06
N ALA A 23 -4.40 24.99 4.36
CA ALA A 23 -3.23 24.12 4.39
C ALA A 23 -2.49 24.24 3.06
N THR A 24 -1.24 24.69 3.10
CA THR A 24 -0.35 24.78 1.93
C THR A 24 0.47 23.51 1.82
N LEU A 25 1.11 23.29 0.67
CA LEU A 25 2.13 22.25 0.58
C LEU A 25 3.33 22.66 1.42
N SER A 26 4.04 21.67 1.95
CA SER A 26 5.32 21.86 2.62
C SER A 26 6.38 22.27 1.60
N ASP A 27 7.19 23.27 1.93
CA ASP A 27 8.38 23.61 1.14
C ASP A 27 9.41 22.47 1.15
N LYS A 28 9.36 21.61 2.17
CA LYS A 28 10.19 20.42 2.26
C LYS A 28 9.66 19.33 1.32
N LYS A 29 10.43 19.08 0.27
CA LYS A 29 10.22 17.94 -0.62
C LYS A 29 10.59 16.64 0.08
N GLN A 30 9.76 15.62 -0.11
CA GLN A 30 10.02 14.25 0.32
C GLN A 30 10.51 13.45 -0.87
N SER A 31 11.42 12.52 -0.61
CA SER A 31 11.92 11.59 -1.61
C SER A 31 11.70 10.16 -1.15
N PHE A 32 11.49 9.27 -2.10
CA PHE A 32 11.45 7.83 -1.89
C PHE A 32 11.99 7.15 -3.15
N GLU A 33 12.39 5.89 -3.02
CA GLU A 33 12.89 5.06 -4.11
C GLU A 33 12.06 3.79 -4.17
N ALA A 34 11.79 3.33 -5.39
CA ALA A 34 11.07 2.09 -5.64
C ALA A 34 11.56 1.47 -6.94
N GLU A 35 11.98 0.20 -6.91
CA GLU A 35 12.36 -0.57 -8.10
C GLU A 35 13.43 0.15 -8.97
N GLY A 36 14.42 0.75 -8.31
CA GLY A 36 15.50 1.53 -8.95
C GLY A 36 15.12 2.92 -9.42
N ILE A 37 13.89 3.36 -9.20
CA ILE A 37 13.41 4.68 -9.63
C ILE A 37 13.29 5.61 -8.42
N GLN A 38 13.95 6.76 -8.50
CA GLN A 38 13.89 7.79 -7.48
C GLN A 38 12.80 8.80 -7.78
N TYR A 39 12.00 9.10 -6.75
CA TYR A 39 10.87 10.00 -6.82
C TYR A 39 11.00 11.14 -5.81
N GLN A 40 10.33 12.25 -6.12
CA GLN A 40 10.20 13.38 -5.22
C GLN A 40 8.79 13.99 -5.29
N PHE A 41 8.21 14.33 -4.15
CA PHE A 41 6.93 15.02 -4.06
C PHE A 41 6.87 15.94 -2.83
N GLN A 42 5.77 16.67 -2.65
CA GLN A 42 5.52 17.53 -1.50
C GLN A 42 4.31 17.02 -0.72
N LEU A 43 4.45 16.92 0.60
CA LEU A 43 3.34 16.65 1.51
C LEU A 43 2.57 17.95 1.82
N PRO A 44 1.32 17.86 2.29
CA PRO A 44 0.68 19.00 2.96
C PRO A 44 1.49 19.42 4.18
N SER A 45 1.53 20.73 4.47
CA SER A 45 2.37 21.35 5.51
C SER A 45 2.16 20.80 6.93
N THR A 46 1.02 20.16 7.21
CA THR A 46 0.71 19.61 8.53
C THR A 46 1.11 18.15 8.68
N TRP A 47 1.61 17.52 7.63
CA TRP A 47 1.93 16.09 7.61
C TRP A 47 3.37 15.82 8.01
N GLU A 48 3.61 14.66 8.58
CA GLU A 48 4.94 14.13 8.88
C GLU A 48 5.13 12.72 8.36
N VAL A 49 6.37 12.42 7.99
CA VAL A 49 6.80 11.08 7.57
C VAL A 49 6.70 10.12 8.75
N THR A 50 6.11 8.96 8.53
CA THR A 50 6.12 7.84 9.47
C THR A 50 7.23 6.87 9.09
N LYS A 51 7.74 6.05 10.02
CA LYS A 51 8.80 5.07 9.72
C LYS A 51 8.29 3.63 9.71
N ASP A 52 7.18 3.40 10.38
CA ASP A 52 6.46 2.15 10.57
C ASP A 52 5.46 1.85 9.44
N TYR A 53 5.43 2.64 8.37
CA TYR A 53 4.45 2.50 7.28
C TYR A 53 4.39 1.10 6.65
N LYS A 54 5.50 0.36 6.64
CA LYS A 54 5.53 -1.02 6.16
C LYS A 54 4.71 -1.97 7.04
N ALA A 55 4.79 -1.79 8.36
CA ALA A 55 4.01 -2.57 9.31
C ALA A 55 2.56 -2.08 9.39
N THR A 56 2.36 -0.76 9.36
CA THR A 56 1.06 -0.13 9.61
C THR A 56 0.12 -0.16 8.40
N TYR A 57 0.65 -0.04 7.18
CA TYR A 57 -0.17 0.12 5.97
C TYR A 57 -0.01 -1.03 5.00
N ASN A 58 1.23 -1.29 4.55
CA ASN A 58 1.52 -2.32 3.55
C ASN A 58 3.04 -2.58 3.52
N LYS A 59 3.53 -3.83 3.56
CA LYS A 59 4.98 -4.10 3.54
C LYS A 59 5.65 -3.59 2.25
N SER A 60 4.93 -3.61 1.13
CA SER A 60 5.39 -3.11 -0.16
C SER A 60 5.36 -1.57 -0.23
N ALA A 61 4.86 -0.88 0.81
CA ALA A 61 4.93 0.57 0.87
C ALA A 61 6.38 1.04 0.87
N VAL A 62 6.65 2.04 0.04
CA VAL A 62 7.97 2.68 -0.11
C VAL A 62 8.05 4.03 0.61
N PHE A 63 6.90 4.52 1.06
CA PHE A 63 6.78 5.75 1.85
C PHE A 63 5.48 5.74 2.66
N GLY A 64 5.48 6.43 3.81
CA GLY A 64 4.26 6.75 4.53
C GLY A 64 4.35 8.02 5.34
N ALA A 65 3.18 8.61 5.59
CA ALA A 65 3.04 9.85 6.35
C ALA A 65 1.68 9.90 7.05
N LYS A 66 1.57 10.79 8.05
CA LYS A 66 0.33 11.08 8.76
C LYS A 66 0.14 12.57 8.95
N ASP A 67 -1.11 13.01 9.02
CA ASP A 67 -1.44 14.38 9.38
C ASP A 67 -1.31 14.57 10.90
N LYS A 68 -0.68 15.67 11.33
CA LYS A 68 -0.62 16.05 12.75
C LYS A 68 -1.92 16.61 13.28
N LYS A 69 -2.81 17.08 12.40
CA LYS A 69 -4.03 17.80 12.78
C LYS A 69 -5.32 17.00 12.60
N SER A 70 -5.25 15.85 11.93
CA SER A 70 -6.40 15.00 11.70
C SER A 70 -5.97 13.53 11.74
N ASN A 71 -6.95 12.63 11.83
CA ASN A 71 -6.69 11.19 11.71
C ASN A 71 -6.59 10.80 10.23
N SER A 72 -5.69 11.47 9.49
CA SER A 72 -5.45 11.17 8.08
C SER A 72 -4.06 10.55 7.92
N SER A 73 -3.95 9.59 7.02
CA SER A 73 -2.72 8.86 6.71
C SER A 73 -2.50 8.73 5.21
N LEU A 74 -1.24 8.48 4.85
CA LEU A 74 -0.77 8.26 3.49
C LEU A 74 0.18 7.08 3.53
N PHE A 75 0.05 6.21 2.53
CA PHE A 75 1.14 5.36 2.10
C PHE A 75 1.28 5.41 0.58
N VAL A 76 2.48 5.07 0.10
CA VAL A 76 2.82 5.10 -1.32
C VAL A 76 3.34 3.74 -1.73
N LEU A 77 2.83 3.25 -2.85
CA LEU A 77 3.37 2.11 -3.59
C LEU A 77 3.90 2.64 -4.93
N ALA A 78 4.88 1.96 -5.50
CA ALA A 78 5.36 2.27 -6.83
C ALA A 78 5.90 1.01 -7.50
N SER A 79 5.73 0.93 -8.81
CA SER A 79 6.19 -0.21 -9.62
C SER A 79 6.75 0.31 -10.95
N ARG A 80 7.66 -0.45 -11.56
CA ARG A 80 8.11 -0.15 -12.92
C ARG A 80 6.94 -0.28 -13.89
N LYS A 81 6.89 0.63 -14.85
CA LYS A 81 5.78 0.75 -15.79
C LYS A 81 5.66 -0.47 -16.70
N GLU A 82 6.77 -1.09 -17.09
CA GLU A 82 6.75 -2.33 -17.90
C GLU A 82 6.09 -3.52 -17.19
N ASN A 83 6.03 -3.51 -15.86
CA ASN A 83 5.45 -4.59 -15.05
C ASN A 83 3.94 -4.40 -14.80
N VAL A 84 3.35 -3.34 -15.37
CA VAL A 84 1.93 -3.03 -15.18
C VAL A 84 1.21 -3.08 -16.52
N ASP A 85 0.17 -3.90 -16.62
CA ASP A 85 -0.76 -3.82 -17.74
C ASP A 85 -1.52 -2.49 -17.68
N LEU A 86 -1.28 -1.58 -18.62
CA LEU A 86 -1.96 -0.27 -18.67
C LEU A 86 -3.19 -0.24 -19.58
N ALA A 87 -3.52 -1.36 -20.25
CA ALA A 87 -4.71 -1.43 -21.08
C ALA A 87 -5.97 -1.29 -20.22
N ASP A 88 -6.85 -0.34 -20.58
CA ASP A 88 -8.08 -0.02 -19.84
C ASP A 88 -7.91 0.16 -18.32
N PHE A 89 -6.71 0.57 -17.89
CA PHE A 89 -6.32 0.62 -16.48
C PHE A 89 -7.36 1.35 -15.62
N GLY A 90 -7.80 2.52 -16.09
CA GLY A 90 -8.80 3.35 -15.43
C GLY A 90 -10.07 2.57 -14.99
N GLU A 91 -10.79 2.06 -15.98
CA GLU A 91 -12.05 1.37 -15.74
C GLU A 91 -11.86 -0.03 -15.12
N ARG A 92 -10.74 -0.71 -15.41
CA ARG A 92 -10.41 -1.98 -14.77
C ARG A 92 -10.19 -1.79 -13.26
N THR A 93 -9.34 -0.84 -12.87
CA THR A 93 -9.10 -0.51 -11.46
C THR A 93 -10.38 -0.08 -10.76
N ARG A 94 -11.24 0.74 -11.40
CA ARG A 94 -12.53 1.13 -10.83
C ARG A 94 -13.43 -0.07 -10.51
N LYS A 95 -13.49 -1.05 -11.41
CA LYS A 95 -14.25 -2.30 -11.21
C LYS A 95 -13.65 -3.16 -10.11
N GLU A 96 -12.32 -3.22 -10.02
CA GLU A 96 -11.64 -3.94 -8.95
C GLU A 96 -11.88 -3.32 -7.58
N LEU A 97 -11.75 -1.99 -7.45
CA LEU A 97 -12.08 -1.25 -6.23
C LEU A 97 -13.55 -1.46 -5.84
N ALA A 98 -14.45 -1.49 -6.81
CA ALA A 98 -15.86 -1.74 -6.55
C ALA A 98 -16.13 -3.14 -5.98
N LYS A 99 -15.48 -4.17 -6.51
CA LYS A 99 -15.53 -5.51 -5.92
C LYS A 99 -14.95 -5.51 -4.51
N LEU A 100 -13.76 -4.92 -4.37
CA LEU A 100 -12.98 -4.89 -3.13
C LEU A 100 -13.77 -4.25 -1.98
N TYR A 101 -14.36 -3.08 -2.21
CA TYR A 101 -15.07 -2.31 -1.19
C TYR A 101 -16.60 -2.51 -1.22
N ASN A 102 -17.09 -3.50 -1.97
CA ASN A 102 -18.52 -3.81 -2.12
C ASN A 102 -19.36 -2.60 -2.60
N TYR A 103 -18.86 -1.89 -3.62
CA TYR A 103 -19.56 -0.82 -4.34
C TYR A 103 -20.03 -1.30 -5.72
N LYS A 104 -20.91 -0.54 -6.35
CA LYS A 104 -21.05 -0.58 -7.82
C LYS A 104 -19.96 0.31 -8.40
N ALA A 105 -19.32 -0.12 -9.48
CA ALA A 105 -18.24 0.64 -10.13
C ALA A 105 -18.63 2.11 -10.39
N LYS A 106 -19.84 2.35 -10.89
CA LYS A 106 -20.37 3.70 -11.16
C LYS A 106 -20.49 4.61 -9.92
N ASP A 107 -20.56 4.03 -8.71
CA ASP A 107 -20.72 4.76 -7.45
C ASP A 107 -19.36 5.18 -6.87
N ILE A 108 -18.24 4.61 -7.36
CA ILE A 108 -16.89 5.10 -7.05
C ILE A 108 -16.60 6.30 -7.94
N TYR A 109 -16.24 7.44 -7.36
CA TYR A 109 -15.80 8.58 -8.14
C TYR A 109 -14.49 8.24 -8.85
N MET A 110 -14.41 8.57 -10.14
CA MET A 110 -13.20 8.41 -10.93
C MET A 110 -12.97 9.67 -11.76
N LYS A 111 -11.71 10.12 -11.80
CA LYS A 111 -11.27 11.21 -12.69
C LYS A 111 -9.96 10.85 -13.35
N GLU A 112 -9.95 10.88 -14.67
CA GLU A 112 -8.72 10.86 -15.45
C GLU A 112 -8.19 12.27 -15.64
N THR A 113 -6.89 12.43 -15.52
CA THR A 113 -6.19 13.70 -15.75
C THR A 113 -4.81 13.45 -16.36
N LYS A 114 -4.07 14.52 -16.63
CA LYS A 114 -2.67 14.47 -17.03
C LYS A 114 -1.79 15.26 -16.08
N ILE A 115 -0.66 14.68 -15.70
CA ILE A 115 0.42 15.35 -14.96
C ILE A 115 1.60 15.50 -15.91
N GLY A 116 1.76 16.71 -16.45
CA GLY A 116 2.63 16.92 -17.61
C GLY A 116 2.14 16.12 -18.83
N LYS A 117 2.98 15.23 -19.35
CA LYS A 117 2.63 14.35 -20.49
C LYS A 117 2.04 13.00 -20.05
N TYR A 118 2.07 12.67 -18.76
CA TYR A 118 1.71 11.36 -18.25
C TYR A 118 0.26 11.32 -17.75
N LYS A 119 -0.39 10.16 -17.87
CA LYS A 119 -1.77 9.97 -17.39
C LYS A 119 -1.79 9.83 -15.88
N ALA A 120 -2.88 10.26 -15.27
CA ALA A 120 -3.16 10.00 -13.87
C ALA A 120 -4.65 9.67 -13.68
N TYR A 121 -4.92 8.79 -12.73
CA TYR A 121 -6.26 8.34 -12.37
C TYR A 121 -6.47 8.62 -10.89
N LYS A 122 -7.55 9.34 -10.56
CA LYS A 122 -8.00 9.55 -9.17
C LYS A 122 -9.26 8.73 -8.95
N TYR A 123 -9.30 8.00 -7.84
CA TYR A 123 -10.50 7.34 -7.33
C TYR A 123 -10.85 7.89 -5.96
N THR A 124 -12.15 7.97 -5.65
CA THR A 124 -12.58 8.37 -4.31
C THR A 124 -13.80 7.56 -3.89
N LEU A 125 -13.74 7.00 -2.69
CA LEU A 125 -14.81 6.25 -2.05
C LEU A 125 -14.71 6.38 -0.52
N ASN A 126 -15.80 6.07 0.18
CA ASN A 126 -15.78 5.91 1.63
C ASN A 126 -15.40 4.48 2.02
N THR A 127 -14.61 4.36 3.08
CA THR A 127 -14.20 3.07 3.64
C THR A 127 -13.97 3.19 5.14
N THR A 128 -13.69 2.06 5.79
CA THR A 128 -13.25 2.01 7.17
C THR A 128 -11.75 1.73 7.22
N PHE A 129 -11.00 2.57 7.92
CA PHE A 129 -9.58 2.36 8.22
C PHE A 129 -9.34 2.54 9.72
N GLU A 130 -8.62 1.62 10.37
CA GLU A 130 -8.45 1.59 11.83
C GLU A 130 -9.76 1.76 12.62
N LYS A 131 -10.83 1.07 12.16
CA LYS A 131 -12.19 1.12 12.76
C LYS A 131 -12.87 2.49 12.68
N ARG A 132 -12.44 3.38 11.77
CA ARG A 132 -13.01 4.72 11.57
C ARG A 132 -13.47 4.92 10.13
N SER A 133 -14.58 5.64 9.95
CA SER A 133 -15.01 6.11 8.63
C SER A 133 -13.96 7.09 8.07
N THR A 134 -13.53 6.85 6.84
CA THR A 134 -12.54 7.65 6.14
C THR A 134 -12.89 7.76 4.66
N TRP A 135 -12.50 8.88 4.05
CA TRP A 135 -12.46 9.01 2.60
C TRP A 135 -11.13 8.46 2.10
N LEU A 136 -11.18 7.43 1.27
CA LEU A 136 -9.99 6.93 0.58
C LEU A 136 -9.87 7.66 -0.77
N HIS A 137 -8.80 8.42 -0.93
CA HIS A 137 -8.39 9.01 -2.20
C HIS A 137 -7.19 8.25 -2.75
N LEU A 138 -7.42 7.46 -3.81
CA LEU A 138 -6.35 6.74 -4.50
C LEU A 138 -5.92 7.51 -5.73
N TYR A 139 -4.62 7.67 -5.93
CA TYR A 139 -4.04 8.29 -7.11
C TYR A 139 -3.08 7.31 -7.76
N TYR A 140 -3.31 6.96 -9.00
CA TYR A 140 -2.36 6.24 -9.85
C TYR A 140 -1.79 7.22 -10.86
N ILE A 141 -0.50 7.53 -10.76
CA ILE A 141 0.16 8.54 -11.57
C ILE A 141 1.28 7.88 -12.35
N GLU A 142 1.16 7.86 -13.67
CA GLU A 142 2.25 7.41 -14.53
C GLU A 142 3.40 8.42 -14.48
N THR A 143 4.63 7.91 -14.52
CA THR A 143 5.84 8.68 -14.78
C THR A 143 6.51 8.14 -16.05
N GLU A 144 7.80 8.46 -16.25
CA GLU A 144 8.52 7.99 -17.43
C GLU A 144 8.70 6.48 -17.38
N HIS A 145 9.21 5.99 -16.24
CA HIS A 145 9.56 4.59 -16.03
C HIS A 145 8.67 3.91 -14.99
N GLY A 146 7.77 4.63 -14.31
CA GLY A 146 6.99 4.09 -13.19
C GLY A 146 5.48 4.32 -13.26
N LEU A 147 4.78 3.61 -12.38
CA LEU A 147 3.43 3.90 -11.94
C LEU A 147 3.43 4.07 -10.42
N VAL A 148 3.10 5.27 -9.94
CA VAL A 148 3.08 5.59 -8.51
C VAL A 148 1.64 5.61 -8.01
N GLN A 149 1.37 4.85 -6.94
CA GLN A 149 0.10 4.83 -6.24
C GLN A 149 0.21 5.59 -4.92
N PHE A 150 -0.62 6.63 -4.72
CA PHE A 150 -0.80 7.30 -3.44
C PHE A 150 -2.16 6.95 -2.85
N ASP A 151 -2.16 6.47 -1.61
CA ASP A 151 -3.39 6.11 -0.88
C ASP A 151 -3.54 7.03 0.32
N PHE A 152 -4.37 8.05 0.16
CA PHE A 152 -4.71 8.98 1.24
C PHE A 152 -5.99 8.55 1.93
N TYR A 153 -5.91 8.10 3.18
CA TYR A 153 -7.07 7.99 4.07
C TYR A 153 -7.28 9.35 4.73
N SER A 154 -8.30 10.08 4.29
CA SER A 154 -8.68 11.36 4.87
C SER A 154 -9.78 11.18 5.90
N ALA A 155 -9.70 11.93 7.00
CA ALA A 155 -10.78 11.97 7.99
C ALA A 155 -12.12 12.36 7.32
N ASP A 156 -13.18 11.63 7.68
CA ASP A 156 -14.56 11.94 7.29
C ASP A 156 -15.14 12.98 8.26
N ASP A 157 -14.79 14.25 8.03
CA ASP A 157 -15.24 15.39 8.83
C ASP A 157 -15.61 16.59 7.95
N GLY A 158 -16.20 17.64 8.55
CA GLY A 158 -16.67 18.83 7.83
C GLY A 158 -15.59 19.70 7.16
N GLN A 159 -14.30 19.37 7.27
CA GLN A 159 -13.21 20.03 6.53
C GLN A 159 -12.73 19.23 5.32
N HIS A 160 -13.39 18.12 4.98
CA HIS A 160 -13.01 17.23 3.90
C HIS A 160 -12.75 17.96 2.57
N GLU A 161 -13.68 18.78 2.09
CA GLU A 161 -13.56 19.45 0.78
C GLU A 161 -12.28 20.28 0.66
N LYS A 162 -11.90 21.00 1.73
CA LYS A 162 -10.65 21.78 1.75
C LYS A 162 -9.40 20.90 1.81
N ARG A 163 -9.50 19.70 2.42
CA ARG A 163 -8.41 18.73 2.43
C ARG A 163 -8.20 18.11 1.06
N VAL A 164 -9.26 17.90 0.28
CA VAL A 164 -9.15 17.28 -1.05
C VAL A 164 -8.24 18.10 -1.98
N ASP A 165 -8.40 19.42 -2.03
CA ASP A 165 -7.59 20.27 -2.93
C ASP A 165 -6.09 20.20 -2.60
N ILE A 166 -5.74 20.16 -1.31
CA ILE A 166 -4.34 20.09 -0.89
C ILE A 166 -3.77 18.68 -1.06
N ILE A 167 -4.59 17.63 -0.88
CA ILE A 167 -4.21 16.25 -1.17
C ILE A 167 -3.97 16.06 -2.67
N ASP A 168 -4.85 16.59 -3.54
CA ASP A 168 -4.68 16.58 -5.00
C ASP A 168 -3.36 17.25 -5.37
N SER A 169 -3.11 18.44 -4.83
CA SER A 169 -1.86 19.18 -5.07
C SER A 169 -0.63 18.40 -4.58
N SER A 170 -0.74 17.67 -3.46
CA SER A 170 0.33 16.84 -2.93
C SER A 170 0.64 15.67 -3.86
N ALA A 171 -0.37 14.87 -4.24
CA ALA A 171 -0.19 13.74 -5.13
C ALA A 171 0.38 14.17 -6.49
N TYR A 172 -0.18 15.24 -7.07
CA TYR A 172 0.21 15.76 -8.39
C TYR A 172 1.55 16.50 -8.40
N SER A 173 2.17 16.73 -7.24
CA SER A 173 3.52 17.30 -7.15
C SER A 173 4.64 16.27 -7.43
N ILE A 174 4.28 14.99 -7.58
CA ILE A 174 5.21 13.89 -7.85
C ILE A 174 6.04 14.14 -9.11
N LYS A 175 7.34 13.87 -9.00
CA LYS A 175 8.30 13.91 -10.09
C LYS A 175 9.27 12.75 -9.96
N GLU A 176 9.44 12.02 -11.05
CA GLU A 176 10.58 11.12 -11.23
C GLU A 176 11.87 11.95 -11.33
N LYS A 177 12.95 11.44 -10.76
CA LYS A 177 14.26 12.12 -10.71
C LYS A 177 15.32 11.37 -11.47
N GLU A 178 15.42 10.09 -11.21
CA GLU A 178 16.45 9.22 -11.74
C GLU A 178 15.87 7.82 -11.87
N ASP A 179 16.21 7.15 -12.97
CA ASP A 179 16.00 5.72 -13.13
C ASP A 179 17.37 5.05 -13.19
N GLN A 180 17.64 4.20 -12.22
CA GLN A 180 18.89 3.44 -12.11
C GLN A 180 18.82 2.09 -12.83
N GLY A 181 17.68 1.79 -13.49
CA GLY A 181 17.40 0.50 -14.08
C GLY A 181 16.68 -0.43 -13.10
N PRO A 182 16.29 -1.64 -13.54
CA PRO A 182 15.80 -2.67 -12.65
C PRO A 182 16.88 -2.97 -11.61
N VAL A 183 16.52 -2.85 -10.33
CA VAL A 183 17.39 -3.30 -9.24
C VAL A 183 17.04 -4.76 -9.00
N GLU A 184 18.02 -5.65 -9.11
CA GLU A 184 17.90 -6.99 -8.53
C GLU A 184 17.93 -6.78 -7.01
N ASP A 185 16.80 -6.96 -6.33
CA ASP A 185 16.75 -6.90 -4.88
C ASP A 185 17.61 -8.08 -4.34
N GLU A 186 18.74 -7.78 -3.68
CA GLU A 186 19.58 -8.81 -3.05
C GLU A 186 18.82 -9.60 -1.94
N ASP A 187 17.69 -9.06 -1.47
CA ASP A 187 16.78 -9.68 -0.49
C ASP A 187 15.53 -10.31 -1.14
N GLU A 188 15.48 -10.42 -2.47
CA GLU A 188 14.33 -10.99 -3.18
C GLU A 188 14.26 -12.51 -3.01
N ILE A 189 13.23 -12.99 -2.31
CA ILE A 189 13.02 -14.43 -2.12
C ILE A 189 12.30 -14.95 -3.35
N VAL A 190 13.09 -15.44 -4.31
CA VAL A 190 12.61 -16.03 -5.55
C VAL A 190 12.99 -17.51 -5.61
N PHE A 191 11.98 -18.36 -5.81
CA PHE A 191 12.16 -19.76 -6.15
C PHE A 191 11.83 -19.93 -7.63
N ASP A 192 12.86 -20.15 -8.45
CA ASP A 192 12.71 -20.25 -9.91
C ASP A 192 13.01 -21.65 -10.44
N SER A 193 12.30 -22.01 -11.51
CA SER A 193 12.46 -23.25 -12.27
C SER A 193 12.05 -23.04 -13.73
N SER A 194 12.29 -24.03 -14.59
CA SER A 194 11.90 -23.95 -16.00
C SER A 194 10.40 -23.87 -16.24
N THR A 195 9.55 -24.19 -15.26
CA THR A 195 8.10 -24.31 -15.41
C THR A 195 7.31 -23.42 -14.45
N LEU A 196 7.95 -22.88 -13.42
CA LEU A 196 7.29 -22.15 -12.35
C LEU A 196 8.28 -21.21 -11.69
N GLU A 197 7.82 -20.01 -11.37
CA GLU A 197 8.51 -19.08 -10.48
C GLU A 197 7.55 -18.67 -9.35
N VAL A 198 8.09 -18.60 -8.14
CA VAL A 198 7.41 -18.08 -6.97
C VAL A 198 8.28 -16.99 -6.36
N LYS A 199 7.77 -15.76 -6.33
CA LYS A 199 8.42 -14.58 -5.74
C LYS A 199 7.66 -14.15 -4.50
N VAL A 200 8.31 -14.06 -3.34
CA VAL A 200 7.71 -13.44 -2.15
C VAL A 200 7.67 -11.93 -2.34
N THR A 201 6.48 -11.35 -2.38
CA THR A 201 6.25 -9.91 -2.60
C THR A 201 6.02 -9.15 -1.29
N GLY A 202 5.70 -9.86 -0.21
CA GLY A 202 5.47 -9.25 1.09
C GLY A 202 5.24 -10.25 2.22
N VAL A 203 5.35 -9.80 3.46
CA VAL A 203 5.01 -10.57 4.67
C VAL A 203 4.39 -9.61 5.69
N MET A 204 3.52 -10.10 6.57
CA MET A 204 2.83 -9.26 7.56
C MET A 204 2.41 -10.07 8.77
N ASP A 205 2.64 -9.53 9.97
CA ASP A 205 2.05 -10.04 11.21
C ASP A 205 0.59 -9.56 11.34
N LEU A 206 -0.32 -10.48 11.64
CA LEU A 206 -1.76 -10.22 11.75
C LEU A 206 -2.34 -10.86 13.00
N ALA A 207 -3.48 -10.31 13.44
CA ALA A 207 -4.32 -10.97 14.42
C ALA A 207 -5.17 -12.06 13.76
N GLY A 208 -5.03 -13.29 14.25
CA GLY A 208 -5.85 -14.42 13.86
C GLY A 208 -7.15 -14.52 14.64
N GLU A 209 -8.00 -15.48 14.28
CA GLU A 209 -9.16 -15.83 15.09
C GLU A 209 -8.73 -16.34 16.48
N ASN A 210 -9.59 -16.13 17.49
CA ASN A 210 -9.34 -16.50 18.89
C ASN A 210 -8.04 -15.91 19.48
N ASP A 211 -7.70 -14.67 19.10
CA ASP A 211 -6.50 -13.94 19.54
C ASP A 211 -5.17 -14.67 19.27
N THR A 212 -5.17 -15.55 18.26
CA THR A 212 -3.94 -16.19 17.77
C THR A 212 -3.11 -15.20 16.97
N SER A 213 -1.79 -15.44 16.89
CA SER A 213 -0.92 -14.66 16.01
C SER A 213 -0.76 -15.39 14.70
N VAL A 214 -0.99 -14.70 13.59
CA VAL A 214 -0.81 -15.28 12.27
C VAL A 214 0.16 -14.44 11.45
N TYR A 215 0.79 -15.06 10.47
CA TYR A 215 1.75 -14.45 9.57
C TYR A 215 1.29 -14.65 8.14
N ALA A 216 1.02 -13.55 7.45
CA ALA A 216 0.68 -13.55 6.04
C ALA A 216 1.96 -13.45 5.21
N ILE A 217 2.07 -14.27 4.17
CA ILE A 217 3.13 -14.19 3.16
C ILE A 217 2.43 -13.95 1.81
N ARG A 218 2.67 -12.77 1.24
CA ARG A 218 2.23 -12.42 -0.11
C ARG A 218 3.28 -12.89 -1.10
N TYR A 219 2.82 -13.47 -2.19
CA TYR A 219 3.70 -14.01 -3.22
C TYR A 219 3.04 -13.91 -4.59
N MET A 220 3.88 -13.74 -5.60
CA MET A 220 3.52 -13.85 -7.01
C MET A 220 3.91 -15.23 -7.52
N VAL A 221 2.99 -15.88 -8.22
CA VAL A 221 3.25 -17.13 -8.94
C VAL A 221 3.21 -16.84 -10.42
N THR A 222 4.28 -17.17 -11.13
CA THR A 222 4.38 -17.05 -12.59
C THR A 222 4.37 -18.43 -13.21
N ASN A 223 3.39 -18.70 -14.09
CA ASN A 223 3.31 -19.96 -14.82
C ASN A 223 4.25 -19.91 -16.04
N LYS A 224 5.45 -20.50 -15.91
CA LYS A 224 6.41 -20.63 -17.03
C LYS A 224 6.17 -21.90 -17.86
N GLY A 225 5.25 -22.76 -17.42
CA GLY A 225 4.85 -23.98 -18.12
C GLY A 225 4.15 -23.68 -19.45
N LYS A 226 4.27 -24.57 -20.43
CA LYS A 226 3.79 -24.33 -21.81
C LYS A 226 2.35 -24.79 -22.09
N GLN A 227 1.76 -25.63 -21.24
CA GLN A 227 0.51 -26.33 -21.57
C GLN A 227 -0.47 -26.48 -20.41
N ASP A 228 0.00 -26.50 -19.16
CA ASP A 228 -0.88 -26.69 -18.00
C ASP A 228 -1.13 -25.35 -17.31
N ASP A 229 -2.41 -25.05 -17.11
CA ASP A 229 -2.80 -23.99 -16.20
C ASP A 229 -2.51 -24.41 -14.76
N ILE A 230 -2.12 -23.45 -13.93
CA ILE A 230 -1.85 -23.68 -12.51
C ILE A 230 -2.72 -22.78 -11.64
N THR A 231 -2.60 -22.91 -10.33
CA THR A 231 -3.21 -21.98 -9.37
C THR A 231 -2.15 -21.58 -8.34
N PRO A 232 -2.30 -20.43 -7.66
CA PRO A 232 -1.34 -20.05 -6.62
C PRO A 232 -1.22 -21.06 -5.47
N LYS A 233 -2.20 -21.95 -5.27
CA LYS A 233 -2.13 -23.09 -4.33
C LYS A 233 -0.92 -24.01 -4.50
N LYS A 234 -0.21 -23.92 -5.63
CA LYS A 234 1.10 -24.53 -5.81
C LYS A 234 2.09 -24.16 -4.71
N TRP A 235 1.95 -22.99 -4.08
CA TRP A 235 2.73 -22.64 -2.89
C TRP A 235 2.67 -23.74 -1.82
N GLN A 236 1.47 -24.14 -1.40
CA GLN A 236 1.31 -25.12 -0.31
C GLN A 236 1.82 -26.50 -0.67
N GLU A 237 1.83 -26.85 -1.96
CA GLU A 237 2.37 -28.12 -2.46
C GLU A 237 3.90 -28.11 -2.50
N LEU A 238 4.52 -26.96 -2.79
CA LEU A 238 5.92 -26.87 -3.16
C LEU A 238 6.80 -26.17 -2.13
N ILE A 239 6.23 -25.46 -1.16
CA ILE A 239 6.98 -24.70 -0.16
C ILE A 239 6.54 -25.16 1.22
N LYS A 240 7.44 -25.87 1.92
CA LYS A 240 7.22 -26.27 3.31
C LYS A 240 7.61 -25.11 4.22
N VAL A 241 6.68 -24.72 5.08
CA VAL A 241 6.86 -23.61 6.02
C VAL A 241 6.98 -24.15 7.44
N THR A 242 8.10 -23.85 8.11
CA THR A 242 8.38 -24.34 9.46
C THR A 242 8.79 -23.24 10.43
N GLN A 243 8.61 -23.51 11.72
CA GLN A 243 9.15 -22.72 12.82
C GLN A 243 9.68 -23.68 13.89
N ASN A 244 10.94 -23.51 14.30
CA ASN A 244 11.65 -24.47 15.16
C ASN A 244 11.53 -25.92 14.66
N ASP A 245 11.77 -26.13 13.36
CA ASP A 245 11.66 -27.43 12.66
C ASP A 245 10.26 -28.08 12.64
N GLN A 246 9.25 -27.42 13.21
CA GLN A 246 7.87 -27.89 13.16
C GLN A 246 7.12 -27.20 12.03
N GLY A 247 6.35 -27.97 11.26
CA GLY A 247 5.43 -27.41 10.26
C GLY A 247 4.46 -26.41 10.90
N LEU A 248 4.31 -25.25 10.25
CA LEU A 248 3.25 -24.31 10.56
C LEU A 248 1.95 -24.75 9.88
N GLN A 249 0.84 -24.52 10.56
CA GLN A 249 -0.49 -24.79 10.02
C GLN A 249 -1.06 -23.53 9.38
N GLU A 250 -1.90 -23.69 8.37
CA GLU A 250 -2.65 -22.57 7.81
C GLU A 250 -3.48 -21.90 8.92
N GLY A 251 -3.44 -20.57 8.94
CA GLY A 251 -4.17 -19.75 9.89
C GLY A 251 -5.35 -19.03 9.22
N THR A 252 -6.23 -18.48 10.05
CA THR A 252 -7.32 -17.60 9.63
C THR A 252 -7.13 -16.22 10.22
N VAL A 253 -7.36 -15.18 9.42
CA VAL A 253 -7.33 -13.78 9.89
C VAL A 253 -8.68 -13.43 10.48
N LYS A 254 -8.66 -12.69 11.58
CA LYS A 254 -9.86 -12.22 12.28
C LYS A 254 -10.71 -11.36 11.34
N LYS A 255 -12.03 -11.62 11.25
CA LYS A 255 -12.93 -10.97 10.28
C LYS A 255 -12.97 -9.44 10.36
N ASP A 256 -12.78 -8.87 11.55
CA ASP A 256 -12.77 -7.42 11.80
C ASP A 256 -11.41 -6.74 11.53
N ASP A 257 -10.33 -7.52 11.38
CA ASP A 257 -8.99 -7.04 11.05
C ASP A 257 -8.59 -7.41 9.60
N GLN A 258 -9.55 -7.88 8.79
CA GLN A 258 -9.34 -8.10 7.36
C GLN A 258 -9.06 -6.76 6.67
N VAL A 259 -7.77 -6.47 6.45
CA VAL A 259 -7.35 -5.49 5.45
C VAL A 259 -7.92 -5.98 4.12
N VAL A 260 -8.72 -5.15 3.46
CA VAL A 260 -9.57 -5.55 2.31
C VAL A 260 -8.77 -6.27 1.21
N ASP A 261 -7.50 -5.89 1.05
CA ASP A 261 -6.55 -6.49 0.10
C ASP A 261 -6.22 -7.97 0.40
N ILE A 262 -6.13 -8.36 1.67
CA ILE A 262 -5.81 -9.76 2.07
C ILE A 262 -6.94 -10.71 1.66
N THR A 263 -8.20 -10.29 1.79
CA THR A 263 -9.35 -11.12 1.39
C THR A 263 -9.33 -11.40 -0.11
N LYS A 264 -9.04 -10.39 -0.95
CA LYS A 264 -8.89 -10.57 -2.40
C LYS A 264 -7.74 -11.53 -2.74
N LEU A 265 -6.59 -11.36 -2.09
CA LEU A 265 -5.42 -12.22 -2.29
C LEU A 265 -5.67 -13.68 -1.87
N LEU A 266 -6.51 -13.90 -0.85
CA LEU A 266 -6.94 -15.26 -0.46
C LEU A 266 -7.87 -15.88 -1.50
N GLU A 267 -8.80 -15.11 -2.06
CA GLU A 267 -9.68 -15.58 -3.13
C GLU A 267 -8.88 -15.95 -4.40
N GLN A 268 -7.83 -15.18 -4.70
CA GLN A 268 -6.94 -15.41 -5.84
C GLN A 268 -6.21 -16.76 -5.79
N GLN A 269 -6.04 -17.39 -4.60
CA GLN A 269 -5.44 -18.72 -4.50
C GLN A 269 -6.13 -19.80 -5.35
N ASN A 270 -7.41 -19.63 -5.64
CA ASN A 270 -8.20 -20.58 -6.42
C ASN A 270 -8.33 -20.19 -7.89
N GLN A 271 -7.77 -19.05 -8.30
CA GLN A 271 -7.85 -18.60 -9.67
C GLN A 271 -6.78 -19.27 -10.52
N THR A 272 -7.17 -19.56 -11.75
CA THR A 272 -6.32 -20.16 -12.77
C THR A 272 -5.29 -19.16 -13.28
N ILE A 273 -4.05 -19.61 -13.44
CA ILE A 273 -2.94 -18.85 -14.05
C ILE A 273 -2.60 -19.53 -15.37
N PRO A 274 -2.97 -18.92 -16.52
CA PRO A 274 -2.58 -19.38 -17.84
C PRO A 274 -1.06 -19.39 -18.03
N SER A 275 -0.61 -20.16 -19.02
CA SER A 275 0.80 -20.16 -19.47
C SER A 275 1.29 -18.74 -19.81
N GLY A 276 2.41 -18.35 -19.21
CA GLY A 276 3.05 -17.04 -19.41
C GLY A 276 2.49 -15.90 -18.55
N GLU A 277 1.46 -16.16 -17.75
CA GLU A 277 0.87 -15.16 -16.86
C GLU A 277 1.34 -15.34 -15.41
N SER A 278 1.11 -14.29 -14.62
CA SER A 278 1.42 -14.24 -13.19
C SER A 278 0.20 -13.81 -12.39
N LEU A 279 0.08 -14.35 -11.18
CA LEU A 279 -0.97 -13.94 -10.25
C LEU A 279 -0.40 -13.81 -8.84
N GLU A 280 -0.75 -12.71 -8.18
CA GLU A 280 -0.43 -12.50 -6.76
C GLU A 280 -1.48 -13.18 -5.87
N ALA A 281 -1.02 -13.78 -4.78
CA ALA A 281 -1.84 -14.38 -3.75
C ALA A 281 -1.19 -14.24 -2.36
N VAL A 282 -1.88 -14.70 -1.33
CA VAL A 282 -1.37 -14.69 0.05
C VAL A 282 -1.64 -16.03 0.72
N VAL A 283 -0.70 -16.53 1.51
CA VAL A 283 -0.91 -17.63 2.48
C VAL A 283 -0.81 -17.09 3.89
N ILE A 284 -1.54 -17.70 4.81
CA ILE A 284 -1.55 -17.31 6.22
C ILE A 284 -1.13 -18.52 7.04
N TYR A 285 -0.15 -18.33 7.93
CA TYR A 285 0.30 -19.37 8.85
C TYR A 285 0.09 -18.95 10.30
N THR A 286 -0.37 -19.86 11.13
CA THR A 286 -0.45 -19.63 12.58
C THR A 286 0.95 -19.73 13.18
N LEU A 287 1.40 -18.66 13.84
CA LEU A 287 2.69 -18.63 14.53
C LEU A 287 2.61 -19.43 15.82
N LYS A 288 3.64 -20.24 16.10
CA LYS A 288 3.81 -20.92 17.39
C LYS A 288 4.57 -20.06 18.39
N ASP A 289 5.48 -19.24 17.89
CA ASP A 289 6.33 -18.35 18.67
C ASP A 289 6.61 -17.07 17.88
N LYS A 290 6.25 -15.89 18.42
CA LYS A 290 6.46 -14.60 17.72
C LYS A 290 7.92 -14.14 17.70
N THR A 291 8.81 -14.86 18.38
CA THR A 291 10.23 -14.48 18.52
C THR A 291 11.15 -15.29 17.63
N LYS A 292 10.60 -16.23 16.86
CA LYS A 292 11.36 -17.20 16.06
C LYS A 292 11.09 -17.02 14.59
N ASP A 293 12.16 -17.08 13.81
CA ASP A 293 12.09 -16.99 12.36
C ASP A 293 11.25 -18.12 11.76
N ILE A 294 10.63 -17.82 10.64
CA ILE A 294 9.96 -18.81 9.79
C ILE A 294 10.96 -19.25 8.74
N VAL A 295 11.00 -20.55 8.44
CA VAL A 295 11.84 -21.10 7.37
C VAL A 295 10.96 -21.56 6.22
N LEU A 296 11.24 -21.03 5.03
CA LEU A 296 10.64 -21.48 3.77
C LEU A 296 11.57 -22.51 3.13
N THR A 297 11.11 -23.74 2.99
CA THR A 297 11.87 -24.83 2.36
C THR A 297 11.21 -25.20 1.03
N PRO A 298 11.78 -24.80 -0.12
CA PRO A 298 11.22 -25.14 -1.43
C PRO A 298 11.44 -26.62 -1.77
N SER A 299 10.54 -27.20 -2.55
CA SER A 299 10.63 -28.58 -3.03
C SER A 299 11.77 -28.73 -4.01
N LYS A 300 12.77 -29.55 -3.65
CA LYS A 300 13.92 -29.87 -4.50
C LYS A 300 13.55 -30.65 -5.77
N GLU A 301 12.33 -31.20 -5.86
CA GLU A 301 11.84 -31.84 -7.08
C GLU A 301 11.56 -30.83 -8.20
N VAL A 302 11.10 -29.61 -7.83
CA VAL A 302 10.76 -28.54 -8.77
C VAL A 302 11.85 -27.47 -8.80
N PHE A 303 12.29 -27.02 -7.62
CA PHE A 303 13.30 -25.98 -7.43
C PHE A 303 14.64 -26.60 -7.00
N LYS A 304 15.30 -27.27 -7.96
CA LYS A 304 16.48 -28.12 -7.69
C LYS A 304 17.60 -27.41 -6.91
N ASP A 305 17.86 -26.15 -7.28
CA ASP A 305 18.98 -25.37 -6.74
C ASP A 305 18.53 -24.40 -5.62
N ALA A 306 17.24 -24.35 -5.27
CA ALA A 306 16.72 -23.39 -4.31
C ALA A 306 17.01 -23.83 -2.87
N GLU A 307 17.69 -22.98 -2.11
CA GLU A 307 17.99 -23.23 -0.69
C GLU A 307 16.86 -22.78 0.22
N PRO A 308 16.78 -23.31 1.46
CA PRO A 308 15.85 -22.81 2.46
C PRO A 308 16.13 -21.33 2.80
N VAL A 309 15.06 -20.55 3.02
CA VAL A 309 15.14 -19.12 3.30
C VAL A 309 14.53 -18.80 4.66
N HIS A 310 15.22 -17.95 5.43
CA HIS A 310 14.77 -17.50 6.74
C HIS A 310 14.04 -16.17 6.64
N LEU A 311 12.81 -16.12 7.14
CA LEU A 311 12.02 -14.92 7.31
C LEU A 311 12.09 -14.47 8.77
N THR A 312 12.75 -13.34 9.00
CA THR A 312 12.78 -12.71 10.32
C THR A 312 11.43 -12.05 10.61
N LEU A 313 10.82 -12.38 11.75
CA LEU A 313 9.62 -11.69 12.23
C LEU A 313 10.00 -10.27 12.66
N ALA A 314 9.14 -9.29 12.35
CA ALA A 314 9.39 -7.92 12.75
C ALA A 314 9.38 -7.87 14.29
N LYS A 315 10.55 -7.59 14.89
CA LYS A 315 10.59 -7.34 16.33
C LYS A 315 9.75 -6.11 16.61
N ASP A 316 8.76 -6.27 17.48
CA ASP A 316 8.01 -5.18 18.09
C ASP A 316 9.03 -4.11 18.48
N SER A 317 9.03 -2.97 17.78
CA SER A 317 9.96 -1.87 18.04
C SER A 317 9.51 -1.26 19.36
N GLY A 318 9.97 -1.89 20.44
CA GLY A 318 9.60 -1.57 21.79
C GLY A 318 9.86 -0.10 22.08
N LYS A 319 9.01 0.44 22.95
CA LYS A 319 9.36 1.50 23.88
C LYS A 319 10.83 1.34 24.26
N GLU A 320 11.67 2.30 23.84
CA GLU A 320 12.88 2.55 24.59
C GLU A 320 12.45 3.09 25.95
N ASP A 321 12.57 2.23 26.95
CA ASP A 321 12.51 2.60 28.35
C ASP A 321 13.47 3.77 28.58
N GLY A 322 12.94 4.83 29.17
CA GLY A 322 13.71 5.97 29.61
C GLY A 322 14.87 5.55 30.50
N LYS A 323 16.05 6.04 30.14
CA LYS A 323 17.07 6.46 31.10
C LYS A 323 17.32 7.94 30.91
#